data_AF-G4N6K2-F1
#
_entry.id   AF-G4N6K2-F1
#
_cell.length_a   1.000
_cell.length_b   1.000
_cell.length_c   1.000
_cell.angle_alpha   90.00
_cell.angle_beta   90.00
_cell.angle_gamma   90.00
#
_symmetry.space_group_name_H-M   'P 1'
#
loop_
_entity.id
_entity.type
_entity.pdbx_description
1 polymer ?
#
loop_
_entity_poly.entity_id
_entity_poly.type
_entity_poly.pdbx_seq_one_letter_code
_entity_poly.pdbx_strand_id
1 'polypeptide(L)'
;MTANVATKLPEIKHTKMLINGKVIIQGQLRSIELLYSKTFEVVNPNTKQKVADLPGATEDDATAAVAAAKAAFPEWSNLGPEVRGSYRTYIGHLHPQPPGNSSLNTPGFVGMTMRQPYGVETIIIPLPGALIAGNTVVLKSSEKAPLGVARVAELIHQAGFPPGVLNVISGHGTPSGSVLAHHMEVRIISYTGSTATGKLIQQAAAKSNLKMVNLEQGKKTGKLALGGGHIEGTDGFFVQPTVFLDQPEDARVIKEEIVGPVANDTEFGLYAPVFTREISKAMRVAKALESGSVGVNCSSTSNDLDLHFGGFKHPGQGRRGIPYIIDHFLEQKAVFIKVDEV
;
A
#
# COMPACT_ATOMS: atom_id res chain seq x y z
N MET A 1 -17.49 -4.98 38.75
CA MET A 1 -16.09 -5.14 39.18
C MET A 1 -15.19 -4.71 38.03
N THR A 2 -14.84 -3.43 37.95
CA THR A 2 -13.90 -2.91 36.94
C THR A 2 -12.50 -2.95 37.53
N ALA A 3 -11.79 -4.06 37.30
CA ALA A 3 -10.36 -4.09 37.53
C ALA A 3 -9.71 -3.15 36.53
N ASN A 4 -9.28 -1.98 37.00
CA ASN A 4 -8.45 -1.05 36.27
C ASN A 4 -7.06 -1.69 36.16
N VAL A 5 -6.91 -2.65 35.25
CA VAL A 5 -5.60 -3.18 34.89
C VAL A 5 -4.95 -2.05 34.10
N ALA A 6 -4.15 -1.24 34.78
CA ALA A 6 -3.22 -0.34 34.12
C ALA A 6 -2.32 -1.20 33.23
N THR A 7 -2.71 -1.38 31.97
CA THR A 7 -1.90 -2.08 30.98
C THR A 7 -0.63 -1.28 30.82
N LYS A 8 0.44 -1.75 31.45
CA LYS A 8 1.78 -1.19 31.29
C LYS A 8 2.06 -1.11 29.79
N LEU A 9 2.16 0.11 29.26
CA LEU A 9 2.49 0.31 27.85
C LEU A 9 3.82 -0.40 27.58
N PRO A 10 3.92 -1.21 26.52
CA PRO A 10 5.17 -1.86 26.18
C PRO A 10 6.23 -0.79 25.88
N GLU A 11 7.46 -1.05 26.29
CA GLU A 11 8.59 -0.17 26.00
C GLU A 11 8.79 -0.08 24.48
N ILE A 12 8.57 1.10 23.90
CA ILE A 12 8.80 1.31 22.46
C ILE A 12 10.29 1.51 22.22
N LYS A 13 10.88 0.57 21.49
CA LYS A 13 12.31 0.58 21.13
C LYS A 13 12.57 1.04 19.70
N HIS A 14 11.54 1.05 18.86
CA HIS A 14 11.66 1.15 17.40
C HIS A 14 10.93 2.39 16.87
N THR A 15 11.69 3.47 16.67
CA THR A 15 11.15 4.79 16.27
C THR A 15 11.91 5.41 15.09
N LYS A 16 12.81 4.65 14.48
CA LYS A 16 13.84 5.16 13.57
C LYS A 16 13.42 5.04 12.11
N MET A 17 13.89 5.97 11.28
CA MET A 17 13.76 5.90 9.81
C MET A 17 15.02 5.30 9.19
N LEU A 18 14.93 4.87 7.93
CA LEU A 18 16.05 4.32 7.17
C LEU A 18 16.15 5.03 5.83
N ILE A 19 17.24 5.75 5.59
CA ILE A 19 17.53 6.33 4.28
C ILE A 19 18.94 5.92 3.88
N ASN A 20 19.08 5.36 2.68
CA ASN A 20 20.36 4.91 2.15
C ASN A 20 21.13 3.98 3.11
N GLY A 21 20.45 2.99 3.68
CA GLY A 21 21.04 2.03 4.61
C GLY A 21 21.46 2.61 5.97
N LYS A 22 21.24 3.91 6.22
CA LYS A 22 21.54 4.58 7.49
C LYS A 22 20.28 4.76 8.31
N VAL A 23 20.36 4.31 9.55
CA VAL A 23 19.29 4.50 10.53
C VAL A 23 19.33 5.94 11.04
N ILE A 24 18.26 6.68 10.83
CA ILE A 24 18.13 8.08 11.27
C ILE A 24 17.56 8.09 12.68
N ILE A 25 18.34 8.65 13.62
CA ILE A 25 18.00 8.77 15.05
C ILE A 25 17.86 10.26 15.39
N GLN A 26 16.90 10.57 16.26
CA GLN A 26 16.74 11.91 16.83
C GLN A 26 18.07 12.38 17.46
N GLY A 27 18.58 13.53 17.02
CA GLY A 27 19.74 14.21 17.63
C GLY A 27 21.14 13.75 17.18
N GLN A 28 21.29 12.92 16.14
CA GLN A 28 22.62 12.59 15.61
C GLN A 28 23.04 13.56 14.49
N LEU A 29 23.97 14.48 14.80
CA LEU A 29 24.68 15.34 13.84
C LEU A 29 25.66 14.51 12.99
N ARG A 30 25.60 14.60 11.66
CA ARG A 30 26.74 14.34 10.76
C ARG A 30 26.69 15.23 9.52
N SER A 31 27.65 16.16 9.43
CA SER A 31 28.21 16.92 8.27
C SER A 31 27.30 17.48 7.17
N ILE A 32 26.00 17.26 7.25
CA ILE A 32 24.91 17.96 6.59
C ILE A 32 23.94 18.22 7.74
N GLU A 33 23.59 19.48 7.96
CA GLU A 33 22.75 19.93 9.08
C GLU A 33 21.52 19.03 9.26
N LEU A 34 21.09 18.85 10.51
CA LEU A 34 19.91 18.07 10.89
C LEU A 34 18.71 18.39 9.97
N LEU A 35 18.29 17.47 9.10
CA LEU A 35 17.11 17.66 8.23
C LEU A 35 15.77 17.64 8.99
N TYR A 36 15.78 17.40 10.31
CA TYR A 36 14.57 17.31 11.12
C TYR A 36 14.62 18.23 12.34
N SER A 37 13.78 19.27 12.36
CA SER A 37 13.54 20.09 13.55
C SER A 37 12.29 19.69 14.33
N LYS A 38 11.43 18.80 13.80
CA LYS A 38 10.12 18.46 14.40
C LYS A 38 9.85 16.95 14.42
N THR A 39 9.56 16.43 15.61
CA THR A 39 8.96 15.10 15.80
C THR A 39 7.43 15.23 15.77
N PHE A 40 6.74 14.09 15.60
CA PHE A 40 5.30 14.00 15.84
C PHE A 40 5.01 12.94 16.89
N GLU A 41 3.93 13.19 17.65
CA GLU A 41 3.48 12.32 18.71
C GLU A 41 2.70 11.13 18.15
N VAL A 42 3.06 9.93 18.60
CA VAL A 42 2.26 8.72 18.38
C VAL A 42 1.46 8.45 19.64
N VAL A 43 0.14 8.39 19.48
CA VAL A 43 -0.82 8.24 20.58
C VAL A 43 -1.46 6.86 20.54
N ASN A 44 -1.63 6.24 21.71
CA ASN A 44 -2.40 5.01 21.82
C ASN A 44 -3.90 5.34 21.73
N PRO A 45 -4.64 4.84 20.73
CA PRO A 45 -6.05 5.16 20.59
C PRO A 45 -6.94 4.62 21.72
N ASN A 46 -6.44 3.64 22.51
CA ASN A 46 -7.14 3.09 23.67
C ASN A 46 -7.06 4.02 24.90
N THR A 47 -5.92 4.68 25.11
CA THR A 47 -5.69 5.48 26.33
C THR A 47 -5.58 6.98 26.08
N LYS A 48 -5.49 7.40 24.81
CA LYS A 48 -5.14 8.77 24.37
C LYS A 48 -3.81 9.27 24.92
N GLN A 49 -3.01 8.39 25.53
CA GLN A 49 -1.69 8.73 26.02
C GLN A 49 -0.67 8.62 24.90
N LYS A 50 0.28 9.54 24.91
CA LYS A 50 1.50 9.46 24.13
C LYS A 50 2.22 8.12 24.39
N VAL A 51 2.65 7.48 23.32
CA VAL A 51 3.43 6.23 23.37
C VAL A 51 4.87 6.46 22.92
N ALA A 52 5.09 7.30 21.91
CA ALA A 52 6.43 7.63 21.42
C ALA A 52 6.45 8.96 20.63
N ASP A 53 7.63 9.55 20.50
CA ASP A 53 7.94 10.55 19.48
C ASP A 53 8.65 9.89 18.31
N LEU A 54 8.20 10.20 17.09
CA LEU A 54 8.90 9.80 15.88
C LEU A 54 9.35 11.02 15.07
N PRO A 55 10.48 10.92 14.36
CA PRO A 55 10.88 11.93 13.40
C PRO A 55 9.83 12.09 12.29
N GLY A 56 9.47 13.32 11.94
CA GLY A 56 8.55 13.61 10.85
C GLY A 56 9.25 13.95 9.54
N ALA A 57 9.22 13.03 8.57
CA ALA A 57 9.72 13.16 7.19
C ALA A 57 9.42 14.55 6.58
N THR A 58 10.47 15.32 6.27
CA THR A 58 10.36 16.61 5.56
C THR A 58 10.36 16.42 4.05
N GLU A 59 10.38 17.53 3.30
CA GLU A 59 10.52 17.52 1.85
C GLU A 59 11.90 17.01 1.42
N ASP A 60 12.95 17.46 2.11
CA ASP A 60 14.33 17.10 1.80
C ASP A 60 14.57 15.61 2.04
N ASP A 61 13.93 15.04 3.05
CA ASP A 61 14.08 13.62 3.35
C ASP A 61 13.35 12.73 2.36
N ALA A 62 12.16 13.14 1.93
CA ALA A 62 11.45 12.45 0.87
C ALA A 62 12.27 12.49 -0.42
N THR A 63 12.86 13.65 -0.73
CA THR A 63 13.74 13.83 -1.90
C THR A 63 15.02 12.99 -1.78
N ALA A 64 15.67 12.97 -0.62
CA ALA A 64 16.86 12.19 -0.35
C ALA A 64 16.59 10.68 -0.43
N ALA A 65 15.44 10.22 0.07
CA ALA A 65 15.01 8.83 -0.06
C ALA A 65 14.81 8.44 -1.53
N VAL A 66 14.20 9.30 -2.34
CA VAL A 66 14.05 9.06 -3.79
C VAL A 66 15.41 9.06 -4.50
N ALA A 67 16.31 9.99 -4.15
CA ALA A 67 17.66 10.03 -4.71
C ALA A 67 18.47 8.75 -4.39
N ALA A 68 18.37 8.26 -3.14
CA ALA A 68 18.99 7.00 -2.72
C ALA A 68 18.40 5.80 -3.47
N ALA A 69 17.08 5.74 -3.62
CA ALA A 69 16.41 4.71 -4.40
C ALA A 69 16.86 4.71 -5.87
N LYS A 70 16.94 5.90 -6.48
CA LYS A 70 17.42 6.05 -7.87
C LYS A 70 18.85 5.56 -8.03
N ALA A 71 19.74 5.92 -7.10
CA ALA A 71 21.14 5.53 -7.14
C ALA A 71 21.33 4.00 -7.00
N ALA A 72 20.53 3.35 -6.16
CA ALA A 72 20.61 1.90 -5.93
C ALA A 72 19.99 1.05 -7.06
N PHE A 73 19.13 1.64 -7.90
CA PHE A 73 18.32 0.91 -8.87
C PHE A 73 19.14 0.11 -9.91
N PRO A 74 20.20 0.65 -10.55
CA PRO A 74 20.95 -0.09 -11.57
C PRO A 74 21.58 -1.37 -11.03
N GLU A 75 22.19 -1.33 -9.84
CA GLU A 75 22.82 -2.51 -9.24
C GLU A 75 21.79 -3.53 -8.76
N TRP A 76 20.72 -3.07 -8.12
CA TRP A 76 19.68 -3.97 -7.60
C TRP A 76 18.88 -4.69 -8.70
N SER A 77 18.48 -3.95 -9.73
CA SER A 77 17.69 -4.50 -10.85
C SER A 77 18.47 -5.52 -11.69
N ASN A 78 19.81 -5.41 -11.74
CA ASN A 78 20.69 -6.34 -12.44
C ASN A 78 20.94 -7.67 -11.72
N LEU A 79 20.59 -7.79 -10.43
CA LEU A 79 20.69 -9.06 -9.71
C LEU A 79 19.72 -10.10 -10.28
N GLY A 80 20.05 -11.38 -10.17
CA GLY A 80 19.14 -12.45 -10.53
C GLY A 80 17.89 -12.47 -9.61
N PRO A 81 16.69 -12.82 -10.13
CA PRO A 81 15.47 -12.94 -9.31
C PRO A 81 15.61 -13.87 -8.10
N GLU A 82 16.44 -14.90 -8.19
CA GLU A 82 16.79 -15.82 -7.09
C GLU A 82 17.62 -15.15 -6.01
N VAL A 83 18.56 -14.28 -6.38
CA VAL A 83 19.37 -13.50 -5.43
C VAL A 83 18.51 -12.44 -4.75
N ARG A 84 17.70 -11.69 -5.50
CA ARG A 84 16.72 -10.76 -4.91
C ARG A 84 15.71 -11.50 -4.04
N GLY A 85 15.25 -12.65 -4.51
CA GLY A 85 14.36 -13.54 -3.81
C GLY A 85 14.96 -14.15 -2.55
N SER A 86 16.29 -14.24 -2.40
CA SER A 86 16.94 -14.77 -1.19
C SER A 86 16.72 -13.89 0.05
N TYR A 87 16.43 -12.59 -0.16
CA TYR A 87 15.96 -11.70 0.89
C TYR A 87 14.50 -12.01 1.33
N ARG A 88 13.86 -13.07 0.78
CA ARG A 88 12.50 -13.59 1.08
C ARG A 88 12.24 -13.85 2.55
N THR A 89 13.25 -14.33 3.28
CA THR A 89 13.08 -14.89 4.63
C THR A 89 12.49 -13.85 5.60
N TYR A 90 12.52 -12.58 5.22
CA TYR A 90 11.95 -11.46 5.97
C TYR A 90 10.68 -10.83 5.35
N ILE A 91 10.27 -11.20 4.13
CA ILE A 91 9.18 -10.52 3.39
C ILE A 91 8.16 -11.49 2.73
N GLY A 92 8.17 -12.79 3.05
CA GLY A 92 7.09 -13.71 2.69
C GLY A 92 7.18 -14.32 1.28
N HIS A 93 6.42 -15.40 1.07
CA HIS A 93 6.61 -16.35 -0.04
C HIS A 93 6.04 -15.84 -1.39
N LEU A 94 6.87 -15.30 -2.29
CA LEU A 94 6.52 -15.08 -3.72
C LEU A 94 7.28 -16.05 -4.64
N HIS A 95 6.63 -16.58 -5.68
CA HIS A 95 7.26 -17.39 -6.74
C HIS A 95 7.48 -16.51 -7.99
N PRO A 96 8.65 -16.58 -8.65
CA PRO A 96 8.91 -15.82 -9.88
C PRO A 96 8.03 -16.34 -11.03
N GLN A 97 7.37 -15.42 -11.73
CA GLN A 97 6.66 -15.69 -13.00
C GLN A 97 7.65 -15.61 -14.18
N PRO A 98 7.40 -16.32 -15.30
CA PRO A 98 8.28 -16.27 -16.46
C PRO A 98 8.35 -14.84 -17.08
N PRO A 99 9.53 -14.42 -17.56
CA PRO A 99 9.83 -13.03 -17.90
C PRO A 99 9.18 -12.50 -19.19
N GLY A 100 8.27 -13.23 -19.83
CA GLY A 100 7.67 -12.76 -21.08
C GLY A 100 6.88 -13.79 -21.88
N ASN A 101 6.30 -13.34 -23.00
CA ASN A 101 5.63 -14.16 -24.02
C ASN A 101 6.27 -13.93 -25.39
N SER A 102 6.31 -14.95 -26.25
CA SER A 102 6.75 -14.82 -27.65
C SER A 102 5.57 -14.93 -28.62
N SER A 103 5.71 -14.35 -29.81
CA SER A 103 4.73 -14.35 -30.90
C SER A 103 5.43 -14.43 -32.25
N LEU A 104 4.87 -15.25 -33.14
CA LEU A 104 5.33 -15.45 -34.52
C LEU A 104 4.31 -14.93 -35.55
N ASN A 105 3.32 -14.15 -35.10
CA ASN A 105 2.23 -13.69 -35.97
C ASN A 105 2.68 -12.72 -37.07
N THR A 106 3.90 -12.17 -36.99
CA THR A 106 4.49 -11.31 -38.02
C THR A 106 5.54 -12.11 -38.80
N PRO A 107 5.30 -12.43 -40.09
CA PRO A 107 6.28 -13.15 -40.93
C PRO A 107 7.65 -12.46 -40.95
N GLY A 108 8.73 -13.24 -40.84
CA GLY A 108 10.11 -12.74 -40.82
C GLY A 108 10.57 -12.11 -39.49
N PHE A 109 9.74 -12.16 -38.44
CA PHE A 109 10.06 -11.60 -37.12
C PHE A 109 9.76 -12.58 -36.00
N VAL A 110 10.65 -12.60 -35.00
CA VAL A 110 10.34 -13.12 -33.67
C VAL A 110 9.97 -11.94 -32.80
N GLY A 111 8.68 -11.83 -32.46
CA GLY A 111 8.19 -10.86 -31.49
C GLY A 111 8.27 -11.44 -30.09
N MET A 112 8.79 -10.69 -29.13
CA MET A 112 8.74 -11.06 -27.72
C MET A 112 8.34 -9.87 -26.85
N THR A 113 7.51 -10.11 -25.85
CA THR A 113 7.21 -9.14 -24.79
C THR A 113 7.99 -9.56 -23.56
N MET A 114 8.87 -8.69 -23.09
CA MET A 114 9.61 -8.84 -21.83
C MET A 114 8.94 -8.02 -20.74
N ARG A 115 9.01 -8.52 -19.50
CA ARG A 115 8.66 -7.78 -18.28
C ARG A 115 9.93 -7.28 -17.60
N GLN A 116 10.01 -5.99 -17.28
CA GLN A 116 11.18 -5.36 -16.64
C GLN A 116 10.75 -4.44 -15.48
N PRO A 117 11.54 -4.22 -14.42
CA PRO A 117 11.15 -3.30 -13.35
C PRO A 117 10.96 -1.86 -13.83
N TYR A 118 10.11 -1.10 -13.12
CA TYR A 118 9.85 0.32 -13.41
C TYR A 118 10.99 1.25 -13.02
N GLY A 119 11.68 1.01 -11.90
CA GLY A 119 12.65 1.97 -11.35
C GLY A 119 12.47 2.22 -9.86
N VAL A 120 12.25 3.50 -9.53
CA VAL A 120 11.91 3.97 -8.18
C VAL A 120 10.40 3.94 -7.98
N GLU A 121 10.01 3.26 -6.92
CA GLU A 121 8.62 3.09 -6.50
C GLU A 121 8.38 3.71 -5.12
N THR A 122 7.20 4.30 -4.92
CA THR A 122 6.72 4.69 -3.58
C THR A 122 5.58 3.78 -3.14
N ILE A 123 5.68 3.26 -1.92
CA ILE A 123 4.67 2.38 -1.31
C ILE A 123 4.14 3.01 -0.03
N ILE A 124 2.82 2.98 0.12
CA ILE A 124 2.12 3.34 1.35
C ILE A 124 1.33 2.08 1.76
N ILE A 125 1.99 1.20 2.55
CA ILE A 125 1.64 -0.17 3.08
C ILE A 125 2.43 -1.32 2.39
N PRO A 126 3.18 -2.17 3.14
CA PRO A 126 4.24 -3.01 2.59
C PRO A 126 3.74 -4.08 1.62
N LEU A 127 4.42 -4.19 0.47
CA LEU A 127 4.23 -5.27 -0.50
C LEU A 127 5.61 -5.82 -0.93
N PRO A 128 5.86 -7.13 -0.81
CA PRO A 128 7.15 -7.75 -1.18
C PRO A 128 7.43 -7.71 -2.70
N GLY A 129 6.38 -7.58 -3.51
CA GLY A 129 6.44 -7.73 -4.96
C GLY A 129 7.36 -6.73 -5.66
N ALA A 130 7.40 -5.48 -5.19
CA ALA A 130 8.20 -4.40 -5.75
C ALA A 130 9.70 -4.72 -5.77
N LEU A 131 10.23 -5.17 -4.62
CA LEU A 131 11.64 -5.50 -4.44
C LEU A 131 12.04 -6.72 -5.25
N ILE A 132 11.18 -7.75 -5.29
CA ILE A 132 11.42 -8.98 -6.04
C ILE A 132 11.42 -8.71 -7.55
N ALA A 133 10.52 -7.85 -8.02
CA ALA A 133 10.49 -7.37 -9.40
C ALA A 133 11.77 -6.60 -9.79
N GLY A 134 12.56 -6.13 -8.82
CA GLY A 134 13.82 -5.43 -9.03
C GLY A 134 13.72 -3.90 -8.90
N ASN A 135 12.61 -3.39 -8.36
CA ASN A 135 12.45 -1.96 -8.07
C ASN A 135 13.16 -1.58 -6.76
N THR A 136 13.50 -0.30 -6.64
CA THR A 136 13.89 0.31 -5.37
C THR A 136 12.73 1.10 -4.80
N VAL A 137 12.57 1.09 -3.47
CA VAL A 137 11.33 1.48 -2.81
C VAL A 137 11.56 2.60 -1.81
N VAL A 138 10.68 3.59 -1.82
CA VAL A 138 10.45 4.54 -0.73
C VAL A 138 9.14 4.18 -0.05
N LEU A 139 9.23 3.54 1.11
CA LEU A 139 8.09 3.17 1.94
C LEU A 139 7.76 4.33 2.90
N LYS A 140 6.58 4.91 2.76
CA LYS A 140 6.12 6.01 3.61
C LYS A 140 4.93 5.58 4.47
N SER A 141 5.10 5.58 5.80
CA SER A 141 4.02 5.25 6.73
C SER A 141 3.18 6.47 7.10
N SER A 142 1.95 6.22 7.56
CA SER A 142 1.12 7.25 8.19
C SER A 142 1.69 7.65 9.54
N GLU A 143 1.56 8.93 9.85
CA GLU A 143 1.76 9.55 11.16
C GLU A 143 0.93 8.88 12.28
N LYS A 144 -0.18 8.24 11.95
CA LYS A 144 -1.07 7.61 12.95
C LYS A 144 -0.64 6.20 13.35
N ALA A 145 0.08 5.49 12.48
CA ALA A 145 0.49 4.11 12.72
C ALA A 145 1.90 3.79 12.16
N PRO A 146 2.96 4.50 12.58
CA PRO A 146 4.29 4.37 12.00
C PRO A 146 5.15 3.25 12.62
N LEU A 147 4.84 2.78 13.83
CA LEU A 147 5.72 1.93 14.64
C LEU A 147 6.05 0.56 13.99
N GLY A 148 5.06 -0.07 13.35
CA GLY A 148 5.28 -1.34 12.64
C GLY A 148 6.26 -1.16 11.47
N VAL A 149 6.14 -0.05 10.75
CA VAL A 149 7.02 0.28 9.61
C VAL A 149 8.42 0.69 10.10
N ALA A 150 8.53 1.41 11.22
CA ALA A 150 9.80 1.72 11.85
C ALA A 150 10.55 0.43 12.28
N ARG A 151 9.83 -0.60 12.76
CA ARG A 151 10.45 -1.91 13.05
C ARG A 151 10.95 -2.60 11.79
N VAL A 152 10.19 -2.53 10.70
CA VAL A 152 10.61 -3.07 9.40
C VAL A 152 11.93 -2.44 8.96
N ALA A 153 12.09 -1.12 9.10
CA ALA A 153 13.32 -0.41 8.77
C ALA A 153 14.57 -0.98 9.47
N GLU A 154 14.48 -1.29 10.76
CA GLU A 154 15.59 -1.91 11.50
C GLU A 154 15.87 -3.35 11.07
N LEU A 155 14.82 -4.14 10.84
CA LEU A 155 14.96 -5.53 10.40
C LEU A 155 15.64 -5.62 9.03
N ILE A 156 15.31 -4.71 8.12
CA ILE A 156 15.93 -4.62 6.78
C ILE A 156 17.40 -4.24 6.90
N HIS A 157 17.72 -3.27 7.76
CA HIS A 157 19.10 -2.89 8.02
C HIS A 157 19.91 -4.08 8.58
N GLN A 158 19.33 -4.83 9.52
CA GLN A 158 19.94 -6.06 10.07
C GLN A 158 20.07 -7.17 9.04
N ALA A 159 19.12 -7.28 8.10
CA ALA A 159 19.14 -8.26 7.03
C ALA A 159 20.17 -7.94 5.92
N GLY A 160 20.85 -6.79 5.99
CA GLY A 160 21.91 -6.44 5.05
C GLY A 160 21.42 -6.11 3.64
N PHE A 161 20.22 -5.54 3.52
CA PHE A 161 19.76 -5.01 2.22
C PHE A 161 20.75 -3.96 1.69
N PRO A 162 21.03 -3.92 0.38
CA PRO A 162 21.91 -2.91 -0.18
C PRO A 162 21.38 -1.50 0.11
N PRO A 163 22.26 -0.54 0.47
CA PRO A 163 21.87 0.84 0.75
C PRO A 163 21.03 1.45 -0.39
N GLY A 164 19.92 2.09 -0.03
CA GLY A 164 19.04 2.77 -0.98
C GLY A 164 17.99 1.88 -1.64
N VAL A 165 18.11 0.55 -1.58
CA VAL A 165 17.11 -0.37 -2.17
C VAL A 165 15.75 -0.24 -1.50
N LEU A 166 15.72 -0.13 -0.17
CA LEU A 166 14.51 0.17 0.59
C LEU A 166 14.79 1.31 1.56
N ASN A 167 14.09 2.42 1.36
CA ASN A 167 14.10 3.60 2.20
C ASN A 167 12.77 3.67 2.94
N VAL A 168 12.80 3.91 4.24
CA VAL A 168 11.62 3.93 5.10
C VAL A 168 11.54 5.28 5.80
N ILE A 169 10.48 6.04 5.50
CA ILE A 169 10.23 7.35 6.08
C ILE A 169 8.86 7.38 6.76
N SER A 170 8.72 8.18 7.82
CA SER A 170 7.48 8.32 8.59
C SER A 170 7.09 9.79 8.65
N GLY A 171 5.84 10.13 8.37
CA GLY A 171 5.39 11.52 8.52
C GLY A 171 4.05 11.80 7.87
N HIS A 172 3.58 13.04 8.02
CA HIS A 172 2.29 13.49 7.50
C HIS A 172 2.19 13.45 5.98
N GLY A 173 0.97 13.40 5.45
CA GLY A 173 0.71 13.49 4.00
C GLY A 173 1.34 14.74 3.38
N THR A 174 1.23 15.89 4.05
CA THR A 174 1.99 17.09 3.74
C THR A 174 2.99 17.34 4.87
N PRO A 175 4.30 17.51 4.60
CA PRO A 175 4.86 17.70 3.26
C PRO A 175 5.29 16.40 2.53
N SER A 176 5.76 15.38 3.25
CA SER A 176 6.50 14.26 2.63
C SER A 176 5.70 13.39 1.66
N GLY A 177 4.40 13.15 1.89
CA GLY A 177 3.57 12.42 0.91
C GLY A 177 3.32 13.21 -0.38
N SER A 178 3.13 14.53 -0.25
CA SER A 178 2.96 15.44 -1.38
C SER A 178 4.20 15.49 -2.27
N VAL A 179 5.40 15.53 -1.68
CA VAL A 179 6.66 15.49 -2.43
C VAL A 179 6.76 14.23 -3.27
N LEU A 180 6.52 13.05 -2.69
CA LEU A 180 6.57 11.79 -3.43
C LEU A 180 5.57 11.76 -4.59
N ALA A 181 4.36 12.31 -4.38
CA ALA A 181 3.33 12.39 -5.42
C ALA A 181 3.74 13.27 -6.62
N HIS A 182 4.45 14.37 -6.37
CA HIS A 182 4.92 15.31 -7.40
C HIS A 182 6.32 14.99 -7.94
N HIS A 183 7.09 14.11 -7.29
CA HIS A 183 8.49 13.86 -7.63
C HIS A 183 8.65 13.27 -9.04
N MET A 184 9.53 13.86 -9.86
CA MET A 184 9.70 13.49 -11.28
C MET A 184 10.39 12.13 -11.50
N GLU A 185 11.16 11.68 -10.53
CA GLU A 185 11.89 10.39 -10.58
C GLU A 185 11.07 9.20 -10.09
N VAL A 186 9.95 9.43 -9.40
CA VAL A 186 9.08 8.34 -8.95
C VAL A 186 8.27 7.85 -10.15
N ARG A 187 8.35 6.56 -10.45
CA ARG A 187 7.75 5.95 -11.65
C ARG A 187 6.37 5.36 -11.40
N ILE A 188 6.14 4.87 -10.19
CA ILE A 188 4.86 4.31 -9.74
C ILE A 188 4.62 4.64 -8.26
N ILE A 189 3.36 4.92 -7.91
CA ILE A 189 2.91 5.10 -6.54
C ILE A 189 1.82 4.07 -6.23
N SER A 190 2.03 3.29 -5.18
CA SER A 190 1.01 2.41 -4.60
C SER A 190 0.48 3.03 -3.30
N TYR A 191 -0.79 3.43 -3.29
CA TYR A 191 -1.43 4.12 -2.18
C TYR A 191 -2.65 3.36 -1.67
N THR A 192 -2.67 3.07 -0.37
CA THR A 192 -3.87 2.62 0.35
C THR A 192 -4.30 3.69 1.36
N GLY A 193 -5.55 4.16 1.27
CA GLY A 193 -6.07 5.14 2.21
C GLY A 193 -7.38 5.78 1.76
N SER A 194 -7.55 7.09 1.93
CA SER A 194 -8.83 7.73 1.64
C SER A 194 -9.00 8.05 0.15
N THR A 195 -10.24 8.02 -0.36
CA THR A 195 -10.54 8.48 -1.72
C THR A 195 -10.18 9.93 -1.98
N ALA A 196 -10.36 10.79 -0.97
CA ALA A 196 -10.00 12.21 -1.10
C ALA A 196 -8.50 12.36 -1.36
N THR A 197 -7.66 11.69 -0.57
CA THR A 197 -6.21 11.70 -0.76
C THR A 197 -5.80 10.99 -2.05
N GLY A 198 -6.42 9.86 -2.40
CA GLY A 198 -6.14 9.15 -3.65
C GLY A 198 -6.37 10.03 -4.89
N LYS A 199 -7.45 10.83 -4.91
CA LYS A 199 -7.71 11.81 -5.99
C LYS A 199 -6.61 12.87 -6.06
N LEU A 200 -6.11 13.37 -4.92
CA LEU A 200 -5.00 14.33 -4.90
C LEU A 200 -3.70 13.71 -5.42
N ILE A 201 -3.41 12.45 -5.09
CA ILE A 201 -2.23 11.73 -5.61
C ILE A 201 -2.35 11.56 -7.13
N GLN A 202 -3.52 11.18 -7.65
CA GLN A 202 -3.75 11.06 -9.09
C GLN A 202 -3.55 12.39 -9.82
N GLN A 203 -4.06 13.49 -9.24
CA GLN A 203 -3.86 14.84 -9.79
C GLN A 203 -2.39 15.25 -9.77
N ALA A 204 -1.66 14.95 -8.69
CA ALA A 204 -0.22 15.23 -8.59
C ALA A 204 0.59 14.43 -9.61
N ALA A 205 0.28 13.14 -9.80
CA ALA A 205 0.88 12.31 -10.83
C ALA A 205 0.61 12.87 -12.23
N ALA A 206 -0.63 13.25 -12.52
CA ALA A 206 -1.02 13.85 -13.79
C ALA A 206 -0.30 15.17 -14.09
N LYS A 207 -0.10 16.01 -13.07
CA LYS A 207 0.57 17.33 -13.20
C LYS A 207 2.09 17.26 -13.23
N SER A 208 2.69 16.12 -12.91
CA SER A 208 4.14 15.94 -12.84
C SER A 208 4.67 15.16 -14.04
N ASN A 209 4.80 13.85 -13.92
CA ASN A 209 5.45 12.98 -14.91
C ASN A 209 4.54 11.87 -15.45
N LEU A 210 3.22 11.96 -15.21
CA LEU A 210 2.24 10.94 -15.58
C LEU A 210 2.55 9.55 -15.00
N LYS A 211 3.24 9.50 -13.84
CA LYS A 211 3.54 8.25 -13.14
C LYS A 211 2.27 7.43 -12.90
N MET A 212 2.43 6.10 -12.95
CA MET A 212 1.36 5.18 -12.63
C MET A 212 0.94 5.32 -11.16
N VAL A 213 -0.35 5.24 -10.88
CA VAL A 213 -0.88 5.30 -9.51
C VAL A 213 -1.83 4.13 -9.29
N ASN A 214 -1.50 3.27 -8.35
CA ASN A 214 -2.40 2.24 -7.83
C ASN A 214 -3.06 2.78 -6.57
N LEU A 215 -4.39 2.77 -6.56
CA LEU A 215 -5.19 3.34 -5.48
C LEU A 215 -6.07 2.26 -4.89
N GLU A 216 -6.05 2.13 -3.58
CA GLU A 216 -6.93 1.23 -2.83
C GLU A 216 -7.56 2.00 -1.69
N GLN A 217 -8.87 2.20 -1.75
CA GLN A 217 -9.51 3.29 -1.01
C GLN A 217 -10.64 2.86 -0.08
N GLY A 218 -10.77 3.57 1.04
CA GLY A 218 -11.93 3.54 1.93
C GLY A 218 -12.16 4.85 2.71
N LYS A 219 -13.39 5.11 3.17
CA LYS A 219 -13.85 6.24 4.00
C LYS A 219 -14.58 5.78 5.27
N LYS A 220 -14.79 6.71 6.21
CA LYS A 220 -15.64 6.51 7.40
C LYS A 220 -16.54 7.71 7.58
N THR A 221 -17.86 7.57 7.49
CA THR A 221 -18.85 8.50 8.10
C THR A 221 -20.28 7.96 8.07
N GLY A 222 -21.07 8.23 9.13
CA GLY A 222 -22.52 7.98 9.22
C GLY A 222 -23.11 8.41 10.58
N LYS A 223 -24.43 8.57 10.68
CA LYS A 223 -25.14 9.12 11.86
C LYS A 223 -26.51 8.49 12.03
N LEU A 224 -27.07 8.29 13.22
CA LEU A 224 -26.91 7.16 14.16
C LEU A 224 -28.34 6.68 14.50
N ALA A 225 -28.64 5.37 14.54
CA ALA A 225 -29.95 4.85 14.96
C ALA A 225 -29.91 4.13 16.34
N LEU A 226 -28.93 3.26 16.59
CA LEU A 226 -28.73 2.59 17.89
C LEU A 226 -27.22 2.34 18.13
N GLY A 227 -26.75 2.50 19.36
CA GLY A 227 -25.31 2.49 19.67
C GLY A 227 -24.67 3.85 19.35
N GLY A 228 -23.46 3.88 18.80
CA GLY A 228 -22.77 5.08 18.30
C GLY A 228 -22.45 6.20 19.28
N GLY A 229 -22.83 6.03 20.55
CA GLY A 229 -22.33 6.83 21.65
C GLY A 229 -20.88 6.49 22.01
N HIS A 230 -20.23 7.41 22.72
CA HIS A 230 -18.99 7.11 23.43
C HIS A 230 -19.26 6.06 24.52
N ILE A 231 -18.32 5.14 24.74
CA ILE A 231 -18.46 4.18 25.84
C ILE A 231 -18.04 4.88 27.14
N GLU A 232 -19.01 5.17 28.01
CA GLU A 232 -18.75 5.79 29.32
C GLU A 232 -17.74 4.98 30.14
N GLY A 233 -16.87 5.68 30.88
CA GLY A 233 -15.80 5.05 31.67
C GLY A 233 -14.60 4.57 30.83
N THR A 234 -14.55 4.88 29.53
CA THR A 234 -13.37 4.64 28.69
C THR A 234 -12.64 5.94 28.34
N ASP A 235 -11.30 5.89 28.42
CA ASP A 235 -10.46 7.03 28.08
C ASP A 235 -10.16 7.11 26.57
N GLY A 236 -10.33 6.02 25.81
CA GLY A 236 -9.95 5.91 24.40
C GLY A 236 -10.93 6.49 23.37
N PHE A 237 -10.67 6.22 22.09
CA PHE A 237 -11.55 6.53 20.96
C PHE A 237 -12.53 5.38 20.67
N PHE A 238 -13.29 4.97 21.69
CA PHE A 238 -14.27 3.90 21.56
C PHE A 238 -15.62 4.42 21.08
N VAL A 239 -16.24 3.68 20.17
CA VAL A 239 -17.61 3.93 19.70
C VAL A 239 -18.39 2.65 19.91
N GLN A 240 -19.59 2.75 20.47
CA GLN A 240 -20.47 1.60 20.61
C GLN A 240 -20.78 0.98 19.24
N PRO A 241 -20.81 -0.36 19.12
CA PRO A 241 -21.29 -1.04 17.93
C PRO A 241 -22.62 -0.43 17.48
N THR A 242 -22.69 -0.04 16.21
CA THR A 242 -23.79 0.78 15.70
C THR A 242 -24.57 0.00 14.66
N VAL A 243 -25.89 -0.07 14.83
CA VAL A 243 -26.80 -0.66 13.84
C VAL A 243 -27.73 0.42 13.31
N PHE A 244 -27.87 0.45 11.99
CA PHE A 244 -28.81 1.30 11.27
C PHE A 244 -29.95 0.43 10.74
N LEU A 245 -31.19 0.79 11.05
CA LEU A 245 -32.39 0.15 10.51
C LEU A 245 -33.11 1.12 9.56
N ASP A 246 -33.86 0.56 8.61
CA ASP A 246 -34.80 1.26 7.73
C ASP A 246 -34.25 2.53 7.07
N GLN A 247 -33.00 2.46 6.58
CA GLN A 247 -32.37 3.58 5.90
C GLN A 247 -32.83 3.64 4.43
N PRO A 248 -33.23 4.82 3.92
CA PRO A 248 -33.55 4.97 2.51
C PRO A 248 -32.29 4.76 1.65
N GLU A 249 -32.43 4.26 0.42
CA GLU A 249 -31.30 3.88 -0.44
C GLU A 249 -30.34 5.05 -0.77
N ASP A 250 -30.82 6.28 -0.68
CA ASP A 250 -30.05 7.52 -0.87
C ASP A 250 -29.39 8.04 0.43
N ALA A 251 -29.60 7.37 1.56
CA ALA A 251 -29.01 7.77 2.83
C ALA A 251 -27.48 7.79 2.74
N ARG A 252 -26.87 8.82 3.36
CA ARG A 252 -25.41 8.96 3.41
C ARG A 252 -24.72 7.75 4.03
N VAL A 253 -25.32 7.09 5.02
CA VAL A 253 -24.78 5.86 5.65
C VAL A 253 -24.81 4.63 4.72
N ILE A 254 -25.65 4.65 3.69
CA ILE A 254 -25.77 3.59 2.68
C ILE A 254 -24.82 3.87 1.50
N LYS A 255 -24.70 5.14 1.08
CA LYS A 255 -23.90 5.54 -0.10
C LYS A 255 -22.46 5.92 0.21
N GLU A 256 -22.17 6.53 1.36
CA GLU A 256 -20.80 6.75 1.84
C GLU A 256 -20.33 5.50 2.57
N GLU A 257 -19.02 5.19 2.52
CA GLU A 257 -18.48 3.92 3.04
C GLU A 257 -18.80 3.69 4.54
N ILE A 258 -19.90 2.97 4.74
CA ILE A 258 -20.27 2.09 5.83
C ILE A 258 -20.91 0.91 5.11
N VAL A 259 -20.47 -0.31 5.42
CA VAL A 259 -20.85 -1.55 4.73
C VAL A 259 -22.37 -1.70 4.70
N GLY A 260 -23.00 -1.16 3.65
CA GLY A 260 -24.44 -1.14 3.42
C GLY A 260 -24.83 -2.08 2.28
N PRO A 261 -26.10 -2.47 2.18
CA PRO A 261 -26.57 -3.53 1.28
C PRO A 261 -26.75 -3.07 -0.17
N VAL A 262 -25.92 -2.16 -0.68
CA VAL A 262 -26.04 -1.69 -2.07
C VAL A 262 -25.10 -2.49 -2.96
N ALA A 263 -25.67 -3.32 -3.81
CA ALA A 263 -24.95 -4.16 -4.75
C ALA A 263 -24.16 -3.33 -5.77
N ASN A 264 -24.87 -2.62 -6.66
CA ASN A 264 -24.26 -1.90 -7.79
C ASN A 264 -24.59 -0.39 -7.83
N ASP A 265 -25.64 0.11 -7.17
CA ASP A 265 -25.98 1.56 -7.10
C ASP A 265 -25.07 2.31 -6.11
N THR A 266 -23.78 2.12 -6.28
CA THR A 266 -22.73 2.75 -5.50
C THR A 266 -21.56 3.07 -6.41
N GLU A 267 -20.82 4.11 -6.05
CA GLU A 267 -19.58 4.47 -6.73
C GLU A 267 -18.42 3.53 -6.38
N PHE A 268 -18.62 2.65 -5.37
CA PHE A 268 -17.65 1.69 -4.86
C PHE A 268 -17.87 0.27 -5.42
N GLY A 269 -16.93 -0.64 -5.13
CA GLY A 269 -16.90 -1.99 -5.71
C GLY A 269 -15.69 -2.81 -5.28
N LEU A 270 -15.32 -2.80 -3.99
CA LEU A 270 -14.14 -3.52 -3.50
C LEU A 270 -14.43 -5.00 -3.23
N TYR A 271 -15.42 -5.28 -2.38
CA TYR A 271 -15.80 -6.63 -1.98
C TYR A 271 -17.32 -6.72 -1.78
N ALA A 272 -17.93 -7.84 -2.18
CA ALA A 272 -19.35 -8.10 -1.97
C ALA A 272 -19.60 -9.56 -1.53
N PRO A 273 -20.24 -9.81 -0.37
CA PRO A 273 -20.64 -11.16 0.00
C PRO A 273 -22.04 -11.51 -0.52
N VAL A 274 -22.25 -12.77 -0.92
CA VAL A 274 -23.52 -13.34 -1.34
C VAL A 274 -23.78 -14.60 -0.51
N PHE A 275 -24.85 -14.60 0.28
CA PHE A 275 -25.24 -15.77 1.07
C PHE A 275 -26.45 -16.47 0.44
N THR A 276 -26.28 -17.69 -0.05
CA THR A 276 -27.35 -18.51 -0.61
C THR A 276 -26.99 -19.99 -0.63
N ARG A 277 -27.99 -20.87 -0.52
CA ARG A 277 -27.80 -22.32 -0.66
C ARG A 277 -27.74 -22.79 -2.12
N GLU A 278 -28.13 -21.92 -3.06
CA GLU A 278 -28.28 -22.23 -4.50
C GLU A 278 -27.05 -21.79 -5.29
N ILE A 279 -26.18 -22.73 -5.70
CA ILE A 279 -24.92 -22.39 -6.38
C ILE A 279 -25.13 -21.65 -7.71
N SER A 280 -26.13 -22.04 -8.50
CA SER A 280 -26.47 -21.38 -9.77
C SER A 280 -26.97 -19.95 -9.56
N LYS A 281 -27.57 -19.65 -8.41
CA LYS A 281 -27.94 -18.29 -8.03
C LYS A 281 -26.71 -17.51 -7.60
N ALA A 282 -25.85 -18.12 -6.77
CA ALA A 282 -24.61 -17.51 -6.32
C ALA A 282 -23.74 -17.08 -7.51
N MET A 283 -23.51 -17.95 -8.51
CA MET A 283 -22.66 -17.63 -9.67
C MET A 283 -23.26 -16.54 -10.56
N ARG A 284 -24.60 -16.53 -10.74
CA ARG A 284 -25.27 -15.46 -11.50
C ARG A 284 -25.16 -14.11 -10.81
N VAL A 285 -25.36 -14.08 -9.48
CA VAL A 285 -25.23 -12.85 -8.70
C VAL A 285 -23.78 -12.39 -8.67
N ALA A 286 -22.82 -13.30 -8.44
CA ALA A 286 -21.40 -12.96 -8.43
C ALA A 286 -20.93 -12.34 -9.75
N LYS A 287 -21.41 -12.85 -10.90
CA LYS A 287 -21.13 -12.26 -12.21
C LYS A 287 -21.77 -10.89 -12.41
N ALA A 288 -22.92 -10.63 -11.80
CA ALA A 288 -23.66 -9.38 -11.95
C ALA A 288 -23.17 -8.27 -11.01
N LEU A 289 -22.48 -8.61 -9.93
CA LEU A 289 -21.93 -7.64 -8.98
C LEU A 289 -20.71 -6.92 -9.57
N GLU A 290 -20.73 -5.60 -9.53
CA GLU A 290 -19.62 -4.74 -9.96
C GLU A 290 -18.61 -4.57 -8.82
N SER A 291 -18.04 -5.70 -8.39
CA SER A 291 -17.07 -5.78 -7.29
C SER A 291 -15.85 -6.61 -7.71
N GLY A 292 -14.65 -6.20 -7.31
CA GLY A 292 -13.44 -6.95 -7.68
C GLY A 292 -13.19 -8.21 -6.86
N SER A 293 -13.97 -8.43 -5.79
CA SER A 293 -14.02 -9.71 -5.09
C SER A 293 -15.46 -10.02 -4.65
N VAL A 294 -15.88 -11.27 -4.81
CA VAL A 294 -17.20 -11.75 -4.36
C VAL A 294 -17.04 -13.01 -3.52
N GLY A 295 -17.51 -12.98 -2.27
CA GLY A 295 -17.54 -14.15 -1.39
C GLY A 295 -18.89 -14.84 -1.44
N VAL A 296 -18.92 -16.16 -1.66
CA VAL A 296 -20.17 -16.95 -1.60
C VAL A 296 -20.22 -17.71 -0.28
N ASN A 297 -21.25 -17.43 0.54
CA ASN A 297 -21.42 -17.98 1.89
C ASN A 297 -20.26 -17.71 2.85
N CYS A 298 -19.51 -16.65 2.61
CA CYS A 298 -18.42 -16.20 3.46
C CYS A 298 -18.32 -14.67 3.41
N SER A 299 -17.70 -14.10 4.44
CA SER A 299 -17.31 -12.69 4.47
C SER A 299 -15.82 -12.63 4.77
N SER A 300 -15.05 -12.00 3.88
CA SER A 300 -13.59 -11.82 3.96
C SER A 300 -12.77 -13.11 3.82
N THR A 301 -12.18 -13.32 2.64
CA THR A 301 -11.17 -14.36 2.35
C THR A 301 -9.79 -13.73 2.16
N SER A 302 -9.39 -12.84 3.07
CA SER A 302 -8.24 -11.92 2.94
C SER A 302 -6.85 -12.57 2.78
N ASN A 303 -6.75 -13.91 2.75
CA ASN A 303 -5.50 -14.65 2.77
C ASN A 303 -5.26 -15.52 1.53
N ASP A 304 -6.16 -15.51 0.54
CA ASP A 304 -5.98 -16.23 -0.72
C ASP A 304 -4.98 -15.47 -1.60
N LEU A 305 -3.69 -15.65 -1.29
CA LEU A 305 -2.59 -14.90 -1.89
C LEU A 305 -2.42 -15.16 -3.39
N ASP A 306 -2.96 -16.26 -3.91
CA ASP A 306 -2.95 -16.63 -5.33
C ASP A 306 -4.09 -15.98 -6.14
N LEU A 307 -5.13 -15.48 -5.48
CA LEU A 307 -6.24 -14.77 -6.10
C LEU A 307 -6.01 -13.25 -6.11
N HIS A 308 -6.70 -12.56 -7.03
CA HIS A 308 -6.61 -11.11 -7.10
C HIS A 308 -7.54 -10.44 -6.08
N PHE A 309 -7.12 -9.29 -5.54
CA PHE A 309 -7.91 -8.41 -4.67
C PHE A 309 -7.77 -6.97 -5.13
N GLY A 310 -8.86 -6.25 -5.35
CA GLY A 310 -8.83 -4.83 -5.71
C GLY A 310 -10.18 -4.35 -6.21
N GLY A 311 -10.36 -3.03 -6.31
CA GLY A 311 -11.68 -2.43 -6.59
C GLY A 311 -12.15 -2.44 -8.04
N PHE A 312 -13.46 -2.42 -8.24
CA PHE A 312 -14.15 -1.92 -9.44
C PHE A 312 -14.63 -0.49 -9.17
N LYS A 313 -14.63 0.39 -10.18
CA LYS A 313 -15.03 1.81 -10.10
C LYS A 313 -14.06 2.66 -9.25
N HIS A 314 -14.56 3.52 -8.35
CA HIS A 314 -13.72 4.42 -7.53
C HIS A 314 -12.67 3.76 -6.62
N PRO A 315 -12.89 2.59 -5.98
CA PRO A 315 -11.95 2.01 -5.02
C PRO A 315 -10.63 1.53 -5.63
N GLY A 316 -10.44 1.52 -6.96
CA GLY A 316 -9.08 1.37 -7.48
C GLY A 316 -8.88 1.06 -8.96
N GLN A 317 -7.70 1.44 -9.44
CA GLN A 317 -7.07 0.94 -10.65
C GLN A 317 -5.92 0.00 -10.23
N GLY A 318 -5.95 -1.25 -10.69
CA GLY A 318 -4.97 -2.27 -10.35
C GLY A 318 -5.54 -3.42 -9.49
N ARG A 319 -4.70 -4.42 -9.20
CA ARG A 319 -5.03 -5.64 -8.46
C ARG A 319 -3.85 -6.07 -7.58
N ARG A 320 -4.14 -6.49 -6.35
CA ARG A 320 -3.24 -7.18 -5.41
C ARG A 320 -3.42 -8.69 -5.51
N GLY A 321 -2.48 -9.48 -5.01
CA GLY A 321 -2.41 -10.94 -5.19
C GLY A 321 -1.08 -11.34 -5.83
N ILE A 322 -0.41 -12.38 -5.34
CA ILE A 322 0.97 -12.77 -5.70
C ILE A 322 1.26 -12.79 -7.20
N PRO A 323 0.45 -13.44 -8.05
CA PRO A 323 0.75 -13.46 -9.49
C PRO A 323 0.46 -12.11 -10.16
N TYR A 324 -0.51 -11.34 -9.66
CA TYR A 324 -0.93 -10.08 -10.26
C TYR A 324 -0.05 -8.91 -9.85
N ILE A 325 0.42 -8.89 -8.60
CA ILE A 325 1.19 -7.80 -8.02
C ILE A 325 2.57 -7.65 -8.65
N ILE A 326 3.18 -8.75 -9.09
CA ILE A 326 4.46 -8.72 -9.77
C ILE A 326 4.30 -7.99 -11.12
N ASP A 327 3.24 -8.28 -11.87
CA ASP A 327 2.93 -7.60 -13.12
C ASP A 327 2.64 -6.10 -12.93
N HIS A 328 2.16 -5.68 -11.76
CA HIS A 328 1.99 -4.25 -11.44
C HIS A 328 3.29 -3.49 -11.25
N PHE A 329 4.37 -4.21 -10.96
CA PHE A 329 5.70 -3.64 -10.70
C PHE A 329 6.68 -3.92 -11.84
N LEU A 330 6.17 -4.41 -12.96
CA LEU A 330 6.90 -4.61 -14.19
C LEU A 330 6.28 -3.77 -15.32
N GLU A 331 7.12 -3.15 -16.12
CA GLU A 331 6.82 -2.51 -17.39
C GLU A 331 6.98 -3.54 -18.52
N GLN A 332 6.10 -3.48 -19.52
CA GLN A 332 6.18 -4.34 -20.69
C GLN A 332 7.02 -3.70 -21.79
N LYS A 333 7.97 -4.45 -22.34
CA LYS A 333 8.78 -4.04 -23.50
C LYS A 333 8.63 -5.07 -24.61
N ALA A 334 8.09 -4.63 -25.74
CA ALA A 334 8.08 -5.44 -26.95
C ALA A 334 9.44 -5.30 -27.66
N VAL A 335 10.04 -6.43 -28.02
CA VAL A 335 11.26 -6.51 -28.82
C VAL A 335 10.94 -7.32 -30.06
N PHE A 336 11.25 -6.76 -31.23
CA PHE A 336 11.08 -7.41 -32.51
C PHE A 336 12.47 -7.66 -33.09
N ILE A 337 12.79 -8.94 -33.30
CA ILE A 337 14.04 -9.35 -33.93
C ILE A 337 13.70 -9.81 -35.34
N LYS A 338 14.19 -9.06 -36.33
CA LYS A 338 14.15 -9.51 -37.72
C LYS A 338 15.05 -10.73 -37.83
N VAL A 339 14.52 -11.82 -38.38
CA VAL A 339 15.27 -13.02 -38.70
C VAL A 339 15.30 -13.17 -40.22
N ASP A 340 16.38 -13.72 -40.75
CA ASP A 340 16.47 -14.02 -42.18
C ASP A 340 15.42 -15.08 -42.55
N GLU A 341 14.84 -14.96 -43.74
CA GLU A 341 13.97 -15.99 -44.29
C GLU A 341 14.81 -17.25 -44.56
N VAL A 342 14.45 -18.37 -43.94
CA VAL A 342 15.05 -19.69 -44.19
C VAL A 342 14.40 -20.32 -45.41
#